data_AF-A0A3A1QTJ2-F1
#
_entry.id   AF-A0A3A1QTJ2-F1
#
_cell.length_a   1.000
_cell.length_b   1.000
_cell.length_c   1.000
_cell.angle_alpha   90.00
_cell.angle_beta   90.00
_cell.angle_gamma   90.00
#
_symmetry.space_group_name_H-M   'P 1'
#
loop_
_entity.id
_entity.type
_entity.pdbx_description
1 polymer ?
#
loop_
_entity_poly.entity_id
_entity_poly.type
_entity_poly.pdbx_seq_one_letter_code
_entity_poly.pdbx_strand_id
1 'polypeptide(L)'
;MDTQWTHEKAKKAFDEVGLTLKSAEYKNTKEPMEYECKACGHNGTKPLTKVHHRKQGCSSCGKAKGAKSRRMSIDDLKRIFMDKEAELLSDEYYKRNSPLEFKCLLCEEVGERSYASVKNSKLACLSCGHQLRIQNKTKHSIEEARKVFLELGLELMEEKYSSFDTDMKYKCLDCG
;
A
#
# COMPACT_ATOMS: atom_id res chain seq x y z
N MET A 1 20.70 -37.42 18.61
CA MET A 1 21.77 -37.79 17.67
C MET A 1 22.21 -36.51 16.98
N ASP A 2 23.29 -35.91 17.47
CA ASP A 2 23.87 -34.69 16.88
C ASP A 2 24.51 -35.02 15.55
N THR A 3 23.87 -34.60 14.46
CA THR A 3 24.48 -34.67 13.14
C THR A 3 25.64 -33.67 13.11
N GLN A 4 26.85 -34.13 13.42
CA GLN A 4 28.03 -33.28 13.38
C GLN A 4 28.21 -32.77 11.94
N TRP A 5 28.11 -31.46 11.80
CA TRP A 5 28.26 -30.73 10.55
C TRP A 5 29.75 -30.61 10.21
N THR A 6 30.09 -30.90 8.96
CA THR A 6 31.43 -30.71 8.41
C THR A 6 31.40 -29.61 7.35
N HIS A 7 32.56 -29.06 7.01
CA HIS A 7 32.69 -28.03 5.97
C HIS A 7 32.13 -28.51 4.61
N GLU A 8 32.36 -29.78 4.26
CA GLU A 8 31.81 -30.38 3.03
C GLU A 8 30.28 -30.50 3.05
N LYS A 9 29.69 -30.91 4.19
CA LYS A 9 28.22 -30.96 4.35
C LYS A 9 27.61 -29.56 4.24
N ALA A 10 28.28 -28.56 4.82
CA ALA A 10 27.87 -27.17 4.69
C ALA A 10 27.92 -26.73 3.20
N LYS A 11 29.02 -27.03 2.49
CA LYS A 11 29.16 -26.71 1.07
C LYS A 11 28.03 -27.32 0.22
N LYS A 12 27.68 -28.59 0.43
CA LYS A 12 26.54 -29.24 -0.24
C LYS A 12 25.22 -28.54 0.07
N ALA A 13 24.97 -28.18 1.32
CA ALA A 13 23.72 -27.50 1.71
C ALA A 13 23.57 -26.11 1.06
N PHE A 14 24.67 -25.36 0.92
CA PHE A 14 24.66 -24.10 0.16
C PHE A 14 24.43 -24.35 -1.34
N ASP A 15 25.02 -25.39 -1.91
CA ASP A 15 24.87 -25.75 -3.31
C ASP A 15 23.41 -26.08 -3.68
N GLU A 16 22.72 -26.83 -2.84
CA GLU A 16 21.29 -27.20 -2.98
C GLU A 16 20.36 -25.98 -3.10
N VAL A 17 20.72 -24.84 -2.49
CA VAL A 17 19.94 -23.60 -2.55
C VAL A 17 20.47 -22.61 -3.59
N GLY A 18 21.38 -23.05 -4.46
CA GLY A 18 21.96 -22.26 -5.55
C GLY A 18 23.00 -21.24 -5.09
N LEU A 19 23.70 -21.52 -3.98
CA LEU A 19 24.73 -20.66 -3.41
C LEU A 19 26.08 -21.38 -3.42
N THR A 20 27.13 -20.71 -3.87
CA THR A 20 28.51 -21.19 -3.81
C THR A 20 29.15 -20.71 -2.51
N LEU A 21 29.50 -21.62 -1.62
CA LEU A 21 30.19 -21.28 -0.36
C LEU A 21 31.61 -20.74 -0.64
N LYS A 22 31.96 -19.59 -0.03
CA LYS A 22 33.27 -18.92 -0.17
C LYS A 22 34.11 -18.98 1.10
N SER A 23 33.50 -19.14 2.27
CA SER A 23 34.25 -19.29 3.52
C SER A 23 35.17 -20.52 3.45
N ALA A 24 36.43 -20.37 3.84
CA ALA A 24 37.41 -21.45 3.84
C ALA A 24 37.24 -22.41 5.04
N GLU A 25 36.66 -21.91 6.15
CA GLU A 25 36.50 -22.67 7.39
C GLU A 25 35.05 -22.72 7.85
N TYR A 26 34.65 -23.85 8.45
CA TYR A 26 33.37 -24.01 9.12
C TYR A 26 33.57 -24.02 10.63
N LYS A 27 33.01 -23.01 11.32
CA LYS A 27 33.08 -22.92 12.79
C LYS A 27 31.91 -23.62 13.46
N ASN A 28 30.68 -23.20 13.14
CA ASN A 28 29.45 -23.79 13.68
C ASN A 28 28.24 -23.43 12.78
N THR A 29 27.05 -23.95 13.10
CA THR A 29 25.84 -23.80 12.26
C THR A 29 25.20 -22.40 12.35
N LYS A 30 25.53 -21.63 13.40
CA LYS A 30 24.96 -20.30 13.70
C LYS A 30 25.85 -19.17 13.17
N GLU A 31 27.12 -19.44 12.94
CA GLU A 31 28.06 -18.47 12.41
C GLU A 31 27.71 -18.14 10.94
N PRO A 32 27.63 -16.84 10.56
CA PRO A 32 27.43 -16.47 9.18
C PRO A 32 28.60 -16.89 8.30
N MET A 33 28.30 -17.60 7.21
CA MET A 33 29.28 -17.99 6.20
C MET A 33 29.07 -17.19 4.93
N GLU A 34 30.17 -16.82 4.28
CA GLU A 34 30.20 -16.09 3.02
C GLU A 34 29.83 -17.00 1.85
N TYR A 35 29.02 -16.48 0.94
CA TYR A 35 28.59 -17.18 -0.25
C TYR A 35 28.47 -16.22 -1.45
N GLU A 36 28.54 -16.79 -2.64
CA GLU A 36 28.22 -16.15 -3.91
C GLU A 36 26.99 -16.81 -4.52
N CYS A 37 26.00 -16.03 -4.96
CA CYS A 37 24.82 -16.59 -5.61
C CYS A 37 25.11 -16.99 -7.05
N LYS A 38 24.85 -18.26 -7.40
CA LYS A 38 25.04 -18.77 -8.77
C LYS A 38 24.16 -18.09 -9.82
N ALA A 39 23.00 -17.57 -9.42
CA ALA A 39 22.01 -16.99 -10.34
C ALA A 39 22.25 -15.50 -10.64
N CYS A 40 22.81 -14.73 -9.70
CA CYS A 40 22.95 -13.28 -9.84
C CYS A 40 24.35 -12.73 -9.49
N GLY A 41 25.30 -13.59 -9.13
CA GLY A 41 26.66 -13.21 -8.72
C GLY A 41 26.74 -12.43 -7.41
N HIS A 42 25.62 -12.24 -6.69
CA HIS A 42 25.62 -11.48 -5.44
C HIS A 42 26.38 -12.20 -4.32
N ASN A 43 27.33 -11.50 -3.71
CA ASN A 43 28.02 -11.94 -2.50
C ASN A 43 27.24 -11.56 -1.24
N GLY A 44 27.15 -12.47 -0.29
CA GLY A 44 26.50 -12.20 1.00
C GLY A 44 26.90 -13.20 2.08
N THR A 45 26.33 -13.03 3.27
CA THR A 45 26.59 -13.91 4.41
C THR A 45 25.29 -14.55 4.92
N LYS A 46 25.37 -15.80 5.38
CA LYS A 46 24.22 -16.50 5.96
C LYS A 46 24.67 -17.65 6.88
N PRO A 47 24.00 -17.86 8.02
CA PRO A 47 24.26 -19.03 8.84
C PRO A 47 23.70 -20.30 8.20
N LEU A 48 24.40 -21.42 8.39
CA LEU A 48 24.02 -22.73 7.85
C LEU A 48 22.64 -23.19 8.31
N THR A 49 22.23 -22.84 9.54
CA THR A 49 20.87 -23.09 10.05
C THR A 49 19.77 -22.53 9.15
N LYS A 50 19.95 -21.32 8.59
CA LYS A 50 18.96 -20.70 7.68
C LYS A 50 18.96 -21.34 6.30
N VAL A 51 20.11 -21.82 5.84
CA VAL A 51 20.24 -22.53 4.56
C VAL A 51 19.61 -23.91 4.66
N HIS A 52 19.99 -24.70 5.67
CA HIS A 52 19.57 -26.10 5.75
C HIS A 52 18.11 -26.26 6.19
N HIS A 53 17.72 -25.63 7.31
CA HIS A 53 16.37 -25.84 7.87
C HIS A 53 15.30 -25.01 7.16
N ARG A 54 15.63 -23.79 6.72
CA ARG A 54 14.66 -22.89 6.07
C ARG A 54 14.79 -22.84 4.55
N LYS A 55 15.73 -23.58 3.96
CA LYS A 55 16.01 -23.62 2.52
C LYS A 55 16.10 -22.22 1.90
N GLN A 56 16.69 -21.27 2.64
CA GLN A 56 16.78 -19.88 2.20
C GLN A 56 17.90 -19.68 1.18
N GLY A 57 17.54 -19.38 -0.06
CA GLY A 57 18.48 -18.95 -1.10
C GLY A 57 18.98 -17.51 -0.95
N CYS A 58 19.45 -16.94 -2.06
CA CYS A 58 20.02 -15.59 -2.11
C CYS A 58 19.00 -14.51 -1.69
N SER A 59 19.43 -13.62 -0.79
CA SER A 59 18.61 -12.49 -0.31
C SER A 59 18.25 -11.52 -1.44
N SER A 60 19.18 -11.23 -2.36
CA SER A 60 18.94 -10.35 -3.51
C SER A 60 17.89 -10.94 -4.46
N CYS A 61 18.05 -12.21 -4.86
CA CYS A 61 17.06 -12.91 -5.69
C CYS A 61 15.70 -13.00 -5.00
N GLY A 62 15.67 -13.31 -3.70
CA GLY A 62 14.44 -13.34 -2.91
C GLY A 62 13.73 -11.99 -2.88
N LYS A 63 14.46 -10.89 -2.69
CA LYS A 63 13.93 -9.52 -2.75
C LYS A 63 13.39 -9.19 -4.14
N ALA A 64 14.12 -9.54 -5.21
CA ALA A 64 13.69 -9.30 -6.58
C ALA A 64 12.41 -10.07 -6.92
N LYS A 65 12.34 -11.36 -6.55
CA LYS A 65 11.14 -12.20 -6.72
C LYS A 65 9.96 -11.65 -5.93
N GLY A 66 10.17 -11.29 -4.66
CA GLY A 66 9.14 -10.69 -3.82
C GLY A 66 8.71 -9.30 -4.29
N ALA A 67 9.61 -8.52 -4.90
CA ALA A 67 9.25 -7.25 -5.53
C ALA A 67 8.39 -7.49 -6.78
N LYS A 68 8.77 -8.46 -7.63
CA LYS A 68 7.99 -8.85 -8.82
C LYS A 68 6.60 -9.37 -8.45
N SER A 69 6.48 -10.21 -7.42
CA SER A 69 5.18 -10.75 -6.99
C SER A 69 4.29 -9.70 -6.31
N ARG A 70 4.89 -8.65 -5.72
CA ARG A 70 4.14 -7.51 -5.15
C ARG A 70 3.85 -6.41 -6.17
N ARG A 71 4.35 -6.52 -7.41
CA ARG A 71 3.90 -5.62 -8.48
C ARG A 71 2.45 -5.99 -8.78
N MET A 72 1.58 -5.04 -8.48
CA MET A 72 0.18 -5.08 -8.84
C MET A 72 0.04 -5.26 -10.35
N SER A 73 -0.86 -6.14 -10.75
CA SER A 73 -1.12 -6.39 -12.17
C SER A 73 -1.86 -5.20 -12.78
N ILE A 74 -1.80 -5.09 -14.11
CA ILE A 74 -2.61 -4.09 -14.83
C ILE A 74 -4.10 -4.37 -14.65
N ASP A 75 -4.50 -5.64 -14.52
CA ASP A 75 -5.90 -6.04 -14.29
C ASP A 75 -6.41 -5.58 -12.92
N ASP A 76 -5.57 -5.65 -11.88
CA ASP A 76 -5.91 -5.09 -10.58
C ASP A 76 -6.09 -3.57 -10.66
N LEU A 77 -5.23 -2.88 -11.43
CA LEU A 77 -5.37 -1.44 -11.65
C LEU A 77 -6.67 -1.11 -12.38
N LYS A 78 -7.03 -1.86 -13.42
CA LYS A 78 -8.31 -1.67 -14.13
C LYS A 78 -9.48 -1.73 -13.16
N ARG A 79 -9.53 -2.73 -12.27
CA ARG A 79 -10.57 -2.84 -11.23
C ARG A 79 -10.57 -1.65 -10.28
N ILE A 80 -9.41 -1.22 -9.81
CA ILE A 80 -9.29 -0.07 -8.91
C ILE A 80 -9.78 1.22 -9.57
N PHE A 81 -9.47 1.44 -10.85
CA PHE A 81 -9.95 2.62 -11.56
C PHE A 81 -11.45 2.56 -11.77
N MET A 82 -12.00 1.38 -12.09
CA MET A 82 -13.45 1.17 -12.19
C MET A 82 -14.17 1.50 -10.88
N ASP A 83 -13.65 1.04 -9.73
CA ASP A 83 -14.17 1.38 -8.39
C ASP A 83 -14.10 2.89 -8.06
N LYS A 84 -13.40 3.66 -8.88
CA LYS A 84 -13.18 5.11 -8.74
C LYS A 84 -13.82 5.91 -9.88
N GLU A 85 -14.79 5.30 -10.57
CA GLU A 85 -15.55 5.88 -11.68
C GLU A 85 -14.64 6.32 -12.84
N ALA A 86 -13.69 5.45 -13.20
CA ALA A 86 -12.79 5.67 -14.32
C ALA A 86 -12.43 4.37 -15.05
N GLU A 87 -12.31 4.46 -16.37
CA GLU A 87 -11.76 3.41 -17.22
C GLU A 87 -10.28 3.67 -17.46
N LEU A 88 -9.42 2.74 -17.06
CA LEU A 88 -7.97 2.86 -17.28
C LEU A 88 -7.63 2.67 -18.76
N LEU A 89 -6.94 3.65 -19.35
CA LEU A 89 -6.50 3.62 -20.76
C LEU A 89 -5.05 3.16 -20.91
N SER A 90 -4.22 3.32 -19.87
CA SER A 90 -2.83 2.85 -19.90
C SER A 90 -2.73 1.33 -19.82
N ASP A 91 -1.93 0.75 -20.72
CA ASP A 91 -1.64 -0.69 -20.74
C ASP A 91 -0.36 -1.06 -19.95
N GLU A 92 0.46 -0.07 -19.60
CA GLU A 92 1.72 -0.28 -18.88
C GLU A 92 1.71 0.37 -17.49
N TYR A 93 2.24 -0.35 -16.50
CA TYR A 93 2.44 0.16 -15.14
C TYR A 93 3.76 -0.33 -14.57
N TYR A 94 4.66 0.61 -14.29
CA TYR A 94 6.03 0.28 -13.87
C TYR A 94 6.32 0.63 -12.40
N LYS A 95 5.75 1.70 -11.86
CA LYS A 95 5.91 2.09 -10.44
C LYS A 95 4.65 2.79 -9.90
N ARG A 96 4.53 2.84 -8.57
CA ARG A 96 3.37 3.42 -7.86
C ARG A 96 3.02 4.87 -8.24
N ASN A 97 4.04 5.67 -8.55
CA ASN A 97 3.91 7.07 -8.91
C ASN A 97 4.00 7.29 -10.42
N SER A 98 3.93 6.23 -11.23
CA SER A 98 3.81 6.36 -12.68
C SER A 98 2.53 7.11 -13.02
N PRO A 99 2.56 8.04 -13.98
CA PRO A 99 1.33 8.56 -14.56
C PRO A 99 0.57 7.43 -15.24
N LEU A 100 -0.75 7.43 -15.07
CA LEU A 100 -1.69 6.52 -15.73
C LEU A 100 -2.81 7.37 -16.31
N GLU A 101 -3.06 7.19 -17.59
CA GLU A 101 -4.17 7.80 -18.32
C GLU A 101 -5.44 6.99 -18.12
N PHE A 102 -6.56 7.69 -17.94
CA PHE A 102 -7.86 7.11 -17.73
C PHE A 102 -8.96 8.02 -18.28
N LYS A 103 -10.07 7.43 -18.70
CA LYS A 103 -11.32 8.13 -19.02
C LYS A 103 -12.20 8.18 -17.77
N CYS A 104 -12.66 9.35 -17.36
CA CYS A 104 -13.64 9.44 -16.27
C CYS A 104 -15.01 8.95 -16.76
N LEU A 105 -15.67 8.09 -15.99
CA LEU A 105 -17.00 7.58 -16.34
C LEU A 105 -18.14 8.55 -15.95
N LEU A 106 -17.86 9.57 -15.14
CA LEU A 106 -18.85 10.57 -14.72
C LEU A 106 -18.93 11.77 -15.64
N CYS A 107 -17.79 12.25 -16.16
CA CYS A 107 -17.71 13.44 -17.00
C CYS A 107 -17.09 13.18 -18.37
N GLU A 108 -16.74 11.93 -18.69
CA GLU A 108 -16.15 11.48 -19.96
C GLU A 108 -14.78 12.06 -20.34
N GLU A 109 -14.26 12.99 -19.55
CA GLU A 109 -12.94 13.58 -19.75
C GLU A 109 -11.80 12.59 -19.49
N VAL A 110 -10.74 12.73 -20.29
CA VAL A 110 -9.49 12.00 -20.09
C VAL A 110 -8.64 12.75 -19.06
N GLY A 111 -8.13 12.00 -18.08
CA GLY A 111 -7.25 12.51 -17.05
C GLY A 111 -6.02 11.63 -16.88
N GLU A 112 -5.01 12.19 -16.22
CA GLU A 112 -3.76 11.51 -15.93
C GLU A 112 -3.44 11.61 -14.43
N ARG A 113 -3.31 10.48 -13.74
CA ARG A 113 -2.93 10.44 -12.32
C ARG A 113 -2.18 9.17 -11.99
N SER A 114 -1.37 9.26 -10.94
CA SER A 114 -0.74 8.04 -10.40
C SER A 114 -1.72 7.17 -9.63
N TYR A 115 -1.45 5.86 -9.63
CA TYR A 115 -2.18 4.90 -8.79
C TYR A 115 -2.17 5.32 -7.30
N ALA A 116 -1.03 5.78 -6.76
CA ALA A 116 -0.97 6.24 -5.37
C ALA A 116 -1.99 7.35 -5.08
N SER A 117 -2.14 8.29 -6.01
CA SER A 117 -3.07 9.41 -5.88
C SER A 117 -4.53 8.95 -5.99
N VAL A 118 -4.83 8.06 -6.93
CA VAL A 118 -6.19 7.52 -7.17
C VAL A 118 -6.64 6.62 -6.01
N LYS A 119 -5.73 5.80 -5.46
CA LYS A 119 -6.02 4.92 -4.33
C LYS A 119 -6.55 5.69 -3.12
N ASN A 120 -5.94 6.84 -2.83
CA ASN A 120 -6.27 7.67 -1.67
C ASN A 120 -7.42 8.65 -1.92
N SER A 121 -7.88 8.79 -3.17
CA SER A 121 -9.01 9.68 -3.50
C SER A 121 -10.34 8.92 -3.55
N LYS A 122 -11.44 9.64 -3.36
CA LYS A 122 -12.78 9.06 -3.50
C LYS A 122 -13.09 8.70 -4.97
N LEU A 123 -12.72 9.58 -5.89
CA LEU A 123 -12.85 9.42 -7.34
C LEU A 123 -11.48 9.55 -8.02
N ALA A 124 -11.33 8.97 -9.21
CA ALA A 124 -10.11 9.10 -10.00
C ALA A 124 -9.99 10.51 -10.60
N CYS A 125 -11.05 11.02 -11.22
CA CYS A 125 -11.09 12.38 -11.77
C CYS A 125 -11.00 13.45 -10.67
N LEU A 126 -10.07 14.40 -10.82
CA LEU A 126 -9.90 15.50 -9.87
C LEU A 126 -11.08 16.48 -9.90
N SER A 127 -11.59 16.81 -11.09
CA SER A 127 -12.71 17.73 -11.24
C SER A 127 -13.98 17.18 -10.59
N CYS A 128 -14.34 15.93 -10.89
CA CYS A 128 -15.47 15.26 -10.24
C CYS A 128 -15.25 15.06 -8.73
N GLY A 129 -14.02 14.71 -8.32
CA GLY A 129 -13.66 14.60 -6.91
C GLY A 129 -13.79 15.93 -6.16
N HIS A 130 -13.43 17.04 -6.80
CA HIS A 130 -13.56 18.38 -6.25
C HIS A 130 -15.04 18.79 -6.13
N GLN A 131 -15.84 18.54 -7.16
CA GLN A 131 -17.29 18.76 -7.15
C GLN A 131 -17.95 18.00 -6.00
N LEU A 132 -17.63 16.71 -5.86
CA LEU A 132 -18.15 15.86 -4.78
C LEU A 132 -17.74 16.38 -3.40
N ARG A 133 -16.52 16.90 -3.25
CA ARG A 133 -16.06 17.50 -1.99
C ARG A 133 -16.87 18.76 -1.65
N ILE A 134 -17.13 19.63 -2.62
CA ILE A 134 -17.96 20.83 -2.42
C ILE A 134 -19.36 20.40 -1.99
N GLN A 135 -19.99 19.48 -2.74
CA GLN A 135 -21.33 18.97 -2.43
C GLN A 135 -21.42 18.38 -1.03
N ASN A 136 -20.42 17.60 -0.60
CA ASN A 136 -20.40 17.03 0.75
C ASN A 136 -20.23 18.10 1.84
N LYS A 137 -19.49 19.18 1.58
CA LYS A 137 -19.39 20.31 2.53
C LYS A 137 -20.69 21.07 2.68
N THR A 138 -21.45 21.22 1.58
CA THR A 138 -22.72 21.93 1.57
C THR A 138 -23.93 21.03 1.85
N LYS A 139 -23.69 19.75 2.18
CA LYS A 139 -24.76 18.75 2.33
C LYS A 139 -25.68 19.06 3.53
N HIS A 140 -25.12 19.63 4.58
CA HIS A 140 -25.88 19.97 5.77
C HIS A 140 -26.38 21.41 5.68
N SER A 141 -27.71 21.57 5.70
CA SER A 141 -28.34 22.89 5.77
C SER A 141 -28.43 23.37 7.22
N ILE A 142 -28.57 24.68 7.40
CA ILE A 142 -28.86 25.27 8.71
C ILE A 142 -30.18 24.72 9.30
N GLU A 143 -31.13 24.29 8.46
CA GLU A 143 -32.39 23.71 8.92
C GLU A 143 -32.20 22.29 9.46
N GLU A 144 -31.35 21.49 8.83
CA GLU A 144 -30.97 20.17 9.37
C GLU A 144 -30.27 20.32 10.72
N ALA A 145 -29.34 21.27 10.84
CA ALA A 145 -28.70 21.58 12.11
C ALA A 145 -29.74 22.00 13.16
N ARG A 146 -30.68 22.89 12.84
CA ARG A 146 -31.75 23.32 13.76
C ARG A 146 -32.59 22.15 14.28
N LYS A 147 -32.94 21.18 13.43
CA LYS A 147 -33.69 19.99 13.85
C LYS A 147 -32.91 19.16 14.87
N VAL A 148 -31.62 18.91 14.61
CA VAL A 148 -30.76 18.14 15.52
C VAL A 148 -30.62 18.82 16.88
N PHE A 149 -30.42 20.14 16.91
CA PHE A 149 -30.38 20.89 18.17
C PHE A 149 -31.73 20.83 18.90
N LEU A 150 -32.85 20.99 18.19
CA LEU A 150 -34.18 20.97 18.79
C LEU A 150 -34.54 19.60 19.40
N GLU A 151 -34.14 18.51 18.76
CA GLU A 151 -34.30 17.13 19.30
C GLU A 151 -33.55 16.93 20.63
N LEU A 152 -32.49 17.70 20.87
CA LEU A 152 -31.72 17.71 22.11
C LEU A 152 -32.23 18.74 23.13
N GLY A 153 -33.35 19.42 22.86
CA GLY A 153 -33.86 20.51 23.71
C GLY A 153 -33.04 21.80 23.61
N LEU A 154 -32.32 22.00 22.51
CA LEU A 154 -31.48 23.17 22.28
C LEU A 154 -32.03 24.01 21.12
N GLU A 155 -32.03 25.33 21.27
CA GLU A 155 -32.37 26.27 20.21
C GLU A 155 -31.08 26.81 19.58
N LEU A 156 -30.86 26.51 18.30
CA LEU A 156 -29.70 27.00 17.56
C LEU A 156 -29.84 28.49 17.26
N MET A 157 -28.89 29.30 17.70
CA MET A 157 -28.94 30.77 17.59
C MET A 157 -28.28 31.33 16.32
N GLU A 158 -27.62 30.50 15.53
CA GLU A 158 -26.91 30.95 14.33
C GLU A 158 -27.82 30.99 13.09
N GLU A 159 -27.57 31.99 12.25
CA GLU A 159 -28.29 32.18 10.98
C GLU A 159 -27.61 31.46 9.81
N LYS A 160 -26.34 31.07 9.96
CA LYS A 160 -25.54 30.44 8.90
C LYS A 160 -24.86 29.19 9.43
N TYR A 161 -24.86 28.14 8.62
CA TYR A 161 -24.15 26.90 8.90
C TYR A 161 -22.79 26.93 8.19
N SER A 162 -21.70 26.91 8.95
CA SER A 162 -20.32 27.02 8.44
C SER A 162 -19.76 25.65 8.01
N SER A 163 -19.68 24.72 8.96
CA SER A 163 -19.30 23.32 8.76
C SER A 163 -19.75 22.50 9.96
N PHE A 164 -19.71 21.18 9.84
CA PHE A 164 -20.03 20.24 10.93
C PHE A 164 -19.04 20.32 12.11
N ASP A 165 -17.85 20.84 11.85
CA ASP A 165 -16.70 20.90 12.74
C ASP A 165 -16.50 22.29 13.37
N THR A 166 -17.47 23.19 13.18
CA THR A 166 -17.46 24.53 13.79
C THR A 166 -18.39 24.54 15.00
N ASP A 167 -17.90 25.07 16.13
CA ASP A 167 -18.74 25.30 17.32
C ASP A 167 -19.87 26.28 16.98
N MET A 168 -21.11 25.90 17.30
CA MET A 168 -22.29 26.72 17.05
C MET A 168 -22.91 27.20 18.36
N LYS A 169 -23.34 28.46 18.39
CA LYS A 169 -24.06 29.02 19.53
C LYS A 169 -25.49 28.49 19.60
N TYR A 170 -25.87 28.04 20.79
CA TYR A 170 -27.21 27.56 21.07
C TYR A 170 -27.68 28.06 22.45
N LYS A 171 -28.99 27.97 22.66
CA LYS A 171 -29.67 28.24 23.91
C LYS A 171 -30.31 26.96 24.42
N CYS A 172 -30.26 26.70 25.72
CA CYS A 172 -30.95 25.54 26.29
C CYS A 172 -32.42 25.89 26.49
N LEU A 173 -33.34 25.06 26.01
CA LEU A 173 -34.77 25.30 26.20
C LEU A 173 -35.23 25.03 27.64
N ASP A 174 -34.49 24.20 28.38
CA ASP A 174 -34.84 23.83 29.76
C ASP A 174 -34.33 24.85 30.80
N CYS A 175 -33.16 25.47 30.59
CA CYS A 175 -32.56 26.38 31.57
C CYS A 175 -32.28 27.80 31.07
N GLY A 176 -32.55 28.08 29.79
CA GLY A 176 -32.40 29.41 29.19
C GLY A 176 -30.98 29.72 28.76
#